data_AF-B2ABL4-F1
#
_entry.id   AF-B2ABL4-F1
#
_cell.length_a   1.000
_cell.length_b   1.000
_cell.length_c   1.000
_cell.angle_alpha   90.00
_cell.angle_beta   90.00
_cell.angle_gamma   90.00
#
_symmetry.space_group_name_H-M   'P 1'
#
loop_
_entity.id
_entity.type
_entity.pdbx_description
1 polymer ?
#
loop_
_entity_poly.entity_id
_entity_poly.type
_entity_poly.pdbx_seq_one_letter_code
_entity_poly.pdbx_strand_id
1 'polypeptide(L)'
;TGVIVALVLALCGVSDNVIAHEYSLTELGLARLKEPIVERLTAPGAPHEGNRAAAEVQIGARKEYMLATLRYIRQKYGSVEEYLLERMGLSQETLDKIKKNLVVDLAEGEETVPWEGNDELVSAQIAHL
;
A
#
# COMPACT_ATOMS: atom_id res chain seq x y z
N THR A 1 3.65 5.02 4.80
CA THR A 1 3.51 5.21 3.34
C THR A 1 2.46 4.31 2.73
N GLY A 2 2.60 2.97 2.75
CA GLY A 2 1.70 2.04 2.05
C GLY A 2 0.20 2.22 2.35
N VAL A 3 -0.19 2.40 3.61
CA VAL A 3 -1.60 2.64 3.98
C VAL A 3 -2.14 3.93 3.38
N ILE A 4 -1.35 5.01 3.32
CA ILE A 4 -1.80 6.29 2.74
C ILE A 4 -2.05 6.12 1.24
N VAL A 5 -1.12 5.47 0.52
CA VAL A 5 -1.28 5.17 -0.90
C VAL A 5 -2.52 4.30 -1.13
N ALA A 6 -2.73 3.28 -0.31
CA ALA A 6 -3.91 2.43 -0.37
C ALA A 6 -5.22 3.20 -0.22
N LEU A 7 -5.29 4.18 0.70
CA LEU A 7 -6.47 5.03 0.87
C LEU A 7 -6.73 5.92 -0.35
N VAL A 8 -5.68 6.47 -0.96
CA VAL A 8 -5.79 7.29 -2.18
C VAL A 8 -6.28 6.45 -3.35
N LEU A 9 -5.71 5.26 -3.56
CA LEU A 9 -6.13 4.35 -4.63
C LEU A 9 -7.58 3.87 -4.42
N ALA A 10 -7.95 3.53 -3.18
CA ALA A 10 -9.31 3.13 -2.86
C ALA A 10 -10.31 4.28 -3.06
N LEU A 11 -9.93 5.53 -2.75
CA LEU A 11 -10.73 6.72 -3.06
C LEU A 11 -10.92 6.91 -4.58
N CYS A 12 -9.91 6.55 -5.38
CA CYS A 12 -9.96 6.58 -6.85
C CYS A 12 -10.69 5.36 -7.46
N GLY A 13 -11.29 4.50 -6.65
CA GLY A 13 -12.09 3.36 -7.12
C GLY A 13 -11.30 2.11 -7.47
N VAL A 14 -9.99 2.06 -7.18
CA VAL A 14 -9.18 0.86 -7.40
C VAL A 14 -9.59 -0.26 -6.45
N SER A 15 -9.66 -1.50 -6.95
CA SER A 15 -10.11 -2.65 -6.15
C SER A 15 -9.10 -3.02 -5.04
N ASP A 16 -9.60 -3.54 -3.92
CA ASP A 16 -8.78 -3.94 -2.77
C ASP A 16 -7.70 -4.97 -3.15
N ASN A 17 -7.97 -5.84 -4.14
CA ASN A 17 -7.01 -6.85 -4.61
C ASN A 17 -5.82 -6.23 -5.35
N VAL A 18 -6.08 -5.23 -6.20
CA VAL A 18 -5.03 -4.49 -6.93
C VAL A 18 -4.19 -3.72 -5.92
N ILE A 19 -4.82 -2.99 -5.01
CA ILE A 19 -4.14 -2.21 -3.96
C ILE A 19 -3.25 -3.10 -3.11
N ALA A 20 -3.76 -4.27 -2.69
CA ALA A 20 -3.00 -5.19 -1.86
C ALA A 20 -1.87 -5.89 -2.64
N HIS A 21 -2.03 -6.13 -3.95
CA HIS A 21 -0.95 -6.61 -4.81
C HIS A 21 0.17 -5.57 -4.89
N GLU A 22 -0.14 -4.33 -5.26
CA GLU A 22 0.83 -3.23 -5.34
C GLU A 22 1.55 -2.98 -4.01
N TYR A 23 0.81 -3.01 -2.91
CA TYR A 23 1.40 -2.91 -1.57
C TYR A 23 2.44 -4.01 -1.33
N SER A 24 2.14 -5.24 -1.74
CA SER A 24 3.03 -6.39 -1.53
C SER A 24 4.31 -6.37 -2.36
N LEU A 25 4.36 -5.60 -3.45
CA LEU A 25 5.59 -5.39 -4.21
C LEU A 25 6.69 -4.72 -3.38
N THR A 26 6.32 -4.04 -2.28
CA THR A 26 7.28 -3.51 -1.31
C THR A 26 8.12 -4.62 -0.65
N GLU A 27 7.59 -5.83 -0.45
CA GLU A 27 8.39 -6.97 0.05
C GLU A 27 9.50 -7.35 -0.94
N LEU A 28 9.16 -7.39 -2.24
CA LEU A 28 10.14 -7.66 -3.29
C LEU A 28 11.20 -6.55 -3.32
N GLY A 29 10.77 -5.29 -3.37
CA GLY A 29 11.65 -4.12 -3.41
C GLY A 29 12.59 -4.00 -2.19
N LEU A 30 12.15 -4.46 -1.02
CA LEU A 30 12.94 -4.42 0.22
C LEU A 30 13.74 -5.69 0.50
N ALA A 31 13.64 -6.74 -0.33
CA ALA A 31 14.21 -8.05 -0.02
C ALA A 31 15.71 -7.98 0.39
N ARG A 32 16.51 -7.19 -0.33
CA ARG A 32 17.95 -7.01 -0.05
C ARG A 32 18.25 -6.14 1.18
N LEU A 33 17.32 -5.24 1.54
CA LEU A 33 17.44 -4.35 2.68
C LEU A 33 16.85 -4.94 3.96
N LYS A 34 16.14 -6.08 3.86
CA LYS A 34 15.41 -6.69 4.97
C LYS A 34 16.32 -7.01 6.14
N GLU A 35 17.41 -7.74 5.91
CA GLU A 35 18.38 -8.10 6.96
C GLU A 35 18.99 -6.87 7.65
N PRO A 36 19.60 -5.90 6.93
CA PRO A 36 20.14 -4.68 7.57
C PRO A 36 19.12 -3.90 8.41
N ILE A 37 17.86 -3.85 7.97
CA ILE A 37 16.81 -3.16 8.72
C ILE A 37 16.43 -3.95 9.97
N VAL A 38 16.29 -5.27 9.87
CA VAL A 38 15.99 -6.15 11.02
C VAL A 38 17.10 -6.05 12.06
N GLU A 39 18.37 -6.16 11.66
CA GLU A 39 19.51 -6.02 12.57
C GLU A 39 19.43 -4.71 13.34
N ARG A 40 19.21 -3.59 12.64
CA ARG A 40 19.06 -2.27 13.26
C ARG A 40 17.87 -2.19 14.22
N LEU A 41 16.75 -2.82 13.89
CA LEU A 41 15.55 -2.82 14.75
C LEU A 41 15.70 -3.71 15.99
N THR A 42 16.60 -4.71 15.93
CA THR A 42 16.86 -5.65 17.02
C THR A 42 18.09 -5.34 17.86
N ALA A 43 18.86 -4.33 17.49
CA ALA A 43 20.05 -3.90 18.21
C ALA A 43 19.73 -3.44 19.64
N PRO A 44 20.70 -3.47 20.58
CA PRO A 44 20.50 -2.95 21.93
C PRO A 44 19.97 -1.51 21.94
N GLY A 45 18.90 -1.26 22.69
CA GLY A 45 18.22 0.04 22.76
C GLY A 45 17.30 0.37 21.58
N ALA A 46 17.14 -0.53 20.61
CA ALA A 46 16.22 -0.34 19.48
C ALA A 46 14.77 -0.78 19.83
N PRO A 47 13.76 -0.38 19.02
CA PRO A 47 12.35 -0.66 19.33
C PRO A 47 11.98 -2.14 19.50
N HIS A 48 12.74 -3.05 18.87
CA HIS A 48 12.52 -4.50 18.94
C HIS A 48 13.76 -5.23 19.45
N GLU A 49 14.46 -4.69 20.44
CA GLU A 49 15.67 -5.29 21.02
C GLU A 49 15.48 -6.80 21.28
N GLY A 50 16.36 -7.62 20.66
CA GLY A 50 16.31 -9.08 20.76
C GLY A 50 15.07 -9.76 20.13
N ASN A 51 14.11 -9.00 19.60
CA ASN A 51 12.85 -9.50 19.04
C ASN A 51 12.81 -9.37 17.52
N ARG A 52 13.50 -10.30 16.86
CA ARG A 52 13.55 -10.39 15.40
C ARG A 52 12.19 -10.53 14.74
N ALA A 53 11.31 -11.35 15.30
CA ALA A 53 9.97 -11.58 14.73
C ALA A 53 9.15 -10.28 14.68
N ALA A 54 9.22 -9.45 15.73
CA ALA A 54 8.53 -8.16 15.74
C ALA A 54 9.12 -7.17 14.71
N ALA A 55 10.44 -7.15 14.54
CA ALA A 55 11.11 -6.36 13.51
C ALA A 55 10.68 -6.78 12.09
N GLU A 56 10.65 -8.09 11.80
CA GLU A 56 10.24 -8.63 10.50
C GLU A 56 8.76 -8.33 10.20
N VAL A 57 7.88 -8.41 11.20
CA VAL A 57 6.47 -8.02 11.06
C VAL A 57 6.34 -6.53 10.76
N GLN A 58 7.11 -5.66 11.43
CA GLN A 58 7.02 -4.21 11.25
C GLN A 58 7.40 -3.77 9.84
N ILE A 59 8.42 -4.39 9.25
CA ILE A 59 8.94 -3.99 7.93
C ILE A 59 8.25 -4.70 6.78
N GLY A 60 7.43 -5.71 7.08
CA GLY A 60 6.72 -6.48 6.07
C GLY A 60 5.58 -5.70 5.42
N ALA A 61 5.25 -6.09 4.19
CA ALA A 61 4.16 -5.56 3.39
C ALA A 61 3.27 -6.69 2.85
N ARG A 62 2.78 -7.55 3.74
CA ARG A 62 1.96 -8.71 3.34
C ARG A 62 0.61 -8.30 2.73
N LYS A 63 0.26 -8.93 1.61
CA LYS A 63 -1.01 -8.70 0.89
C LYS A 63 -2.23 -8.90 1.80
N GLU A 64 -2.21 -9.94 2.62
CA GLU A 64 -3.31 -10.28 3.53
C GLU A 64 -3.57 -9.21 4.58
N TYR A 65 -2.50 -8.52 5.01
CA TYR A 65 -2.60 -7.43 5.99
C TYR A 65 -3.26 -6.21 5.36
N MET A 66 -2.89 -5.86 4.13
CA MET A 66 -3.56 -4.76 3.42
C MET A 66 -5.04 -5.06 3.16
N LEU A 67 -5.36 -6.28 2.73
CA LEU A 67 -6.75 -6.72 2.57
C LEU A 67 -7.54 -6.63 3.89
N ALA A 68 -6.92 -7.04 5.00
CA ALA A 68 -7.54 -6.92 6.32
C ALA A 68 -7.74 -5.46 6.74
N THR A 69 -6.77 -4.58 6.46
CA THR A 69 -6.87 -3.14 6.73
C THR A 69 -8.02 -2.50 5.95
N LEU A 70 -8.11 -2.73 4.63
CA LEU A 70 -9.17 -2.17 3.79
C LEU A 70 -10.56 -2.69 4.21
N ARG A 71 -10.68 -4.01 4.48
CA ARG A 71 -11.92 -4.58 5.04
C ARG A 71 -12.31 -3.93 6.36
N TYR A 72 -11.36 -3.76 7.28
CA TYR A 72 -11.64 -3.14 8.58
C TYR A 72 -12.19 -1.72 8.42
N ILE A 73 -11.59 -0.93 7.53
CA ILE A 73 -12.04 0.45 7.27
C ILE A 73 -13.47 0.44 6.73
N ARG A 74 -13.76 -0.37 5.71
CA ARG A 74 -15.11 -0.47 5.13
C ARG A 74 -16.14 -0.98 6.13
N GLN A 75 -15.80 -1.99 6.94
CA GLN A 75 -16.70 -2.53 7.96
C GLN A 75 -17.00 -1.53 9.08
N LYS A 76 -15.99 -0.76 9.50
CA LYS A 76 -16.12 0.15 10.64
C LYS A 76 -16.68 1.51 10.27
N TYR A 77 -16.41 1.99 9.05
CA TYR A 77 -16.72 3.35 8.62
C TYR A 77 -17.62 3.40 7.38
N GLY A 78 -18.11 2.25 6.88
CA GLY A 78 -18.93 2.14 5.67
C GLY A 78 -18.10 2.10 4.39
N SER A 79 -17.23 3.10 4.20
CA SER A 79 -16.38 3.23 3.02
C SER A 79 -15.07 3.97 3.35
N VAL A 80 -14.13 3.93 2.39
CA VAL A 80 -12.90 4.73 2.50
C VAL A 80 -13.20 6.22 2.40
N GLU A 81 -14.17 6.62 1.57
CA GLU A 81 -14.58 8.01 1.42
C GLU A 81 -15.21 8.56 2.72
N GLU A 82 -16.15 7.83 3.33
CA GLU A 82 -16.73 8.20 4.63
C GLU A 82 -15.66 8.24 5.74
N TYR A 83 -14.73 7.29 5.75
CA TYR A 83 -13.59 7.34 6.69
C TYR A 83 -12.77 8.64 6.51
N LEU A 84 -12.47 9.04 5.28
CA LEU A 84 -11.71 10.25 5.00
C LEU A 84 -12.48 11.54 5.34
N LEU A 85 -13.80 11.57 5.10
CA LEU A 85 -14.66 12.70 5.45
C LEU A 85 -14.84 12.81 6.97
N GLU A 86 -15.37 11.76 7.59
CA GLU A 86 -15.90 11.83 8.96
C GLU A 86 -14.84 11.62 10.03
N ARG A 87 -13.78 10.86 9.73
CA ARG A 87 -12.74 10.53 10.71
C ARG A 87 -11.45 11.31 10.50
N MET A 88 -11.09 11.58 9.24
CA MET A 88 -9.90 12.36 8.92
C MET A 88 -10.19 13.85 8.70
N GLY A 89 -11.47 14.25 8.62
CA GLY A 89 -11.88 15.65 8.52
C GLY A 89 -11.57 16.30 7.17
N LEU A 90 -11.41 15.51 6.11
CA LEU A 90 -11.23 16.04 4.75
C LEU A 90 -12.56 16.56 4.20
N SER A 91 -12.50 17.61 3.37
CA SER A 91 -13.70 18.13 2.70
C SER A 91 -14.04 17.31 1.46
N GLN A 92 -15.33 17.26 1.10
CA GLN A 92 -15.77 16.67 -0.16
C GLN A 92 -15.03 17.29 -1.36
N GLU A 93 -14.85 18.62 -1.35
CA GLU A 93 -14.08 19.33 -2.39
C GLU A 93 -12.65 18.80 -2.54
N THR A 94 -12.00 18.43 -1.42
CA THR A 94 -10.65 17.84 -1.45
C THR A 94 -10.68 16.46 -2.08
N LEU A 95 -11.65 15.62 -1.70
CA LEU A 95 -11.79 14.27 -2.24
C LEU A 95 -12.10 14.30 -3.74
N ASP A 96 -12.99 15.18 -4.16
CA ASP A 96 -13.35 15.38 -5.56
C ASP A 96 -12.15 15.86 -6.39
N LYS A 97 -11.34 16.78 -5.84
CA LYS A 97 -10.08 17.23 -6.48
C LYS A 97 -9.07 16.11 -6.64
N ILE A 98 -8.93 15.23 -5.63
CA ILE A 98 -8.05 14.07 -5.72
C ILE A 98 -8.52 13.14 -6.84
N LYS A 99 -9.80 12.76 -6.84
CA LYS A 99 -10.38 11.90 -7.88
C LYS A 99 -10.20 12.52 -9.27
N LYS A 100 -10.51 13.80 -9.44
CA LYS A 100 -10.36 14.52 -10.70
C LYS A 100 -8.92 14.53 -11.23
N ASN A 101 -7.92 14.60 -10.34
CA ASN A 101 -6.52 14.69 -10.74
C ASN A 101 -5.87 13.32 -10.99
N LEU A 102 -6.42 12.24 -10.41
CA LEU A 102 -5.80 10.91 -10.44
C LEU A 102 -6.59 9.87 -11.24
N VAL A 103 -7.84 10.19 -11.62
CA VAL A 103 -8.68 9.33 -12.47
C VAL A 103 -8.82 9.99 -13.83
N VAL A 104 -8.59 9.21 -14.88
CA VAL A 104 -8.76 9.60 -16.27
C VAL A 104 -9.62 8.56 -16.98
N ASP A 105 -10.39 9.01 -17.96
CA ASP A 105 -11.11 8.11 -18.85
C ASP A 105 -10.13 7.51 -19.86
N LEU A 106 -10.32 6.24 -20.21
CA LEU A 106 -9.59 5.61 -21.29
C LEU A 106 -10.04 6.22 -22.63
N ALA A 107 -9.09 6.56 -23.49
CA ALA A 107 -9.41 6.91 -24.86
C ALA A 107 -9.91 5.66 -25.62
N GLU A 108 -10.56 5.88 -26.76
CA GLU A 108 -11.03 4.78 -27.60
C GLU A 108 -9.87 3.88 -28.03
N GLY A 109 -9.91 2.61 -27.63
CA GLY A 109 -8.86 1.63 -27.89
C GLY A 109 -7.74 1.56 -26.85
N GLU A 110 -7.79 2.36 -25.79
CA GLU A 110 -6.89 2.19 -24.64
C GLU A 110 -7.40 1.12 -23.67
N GLU A 111 -6.46 0.42 -23.06
CA GLU A 111 -6.71 -0.54 -21.99
C GLU A 111 -6.10 -0.03 -20.68
N THR A 112 -6.62 -0.50 -19.55
CA THR A 112 -5.99 -0.25 -18.25
C THR A 112 -4.59 -0.86 -18.20
N VAL A 113 -3.70 -0.25 -17.43
CA VAL A 113 -2.34 -0.78 -17.19
C VAL A 113 -2.41 -2.24 -16.71
N PRO A 114 -1.61 -3.17 -17.28
CA PRO A 114 -1.57 -4.58 -16.89
C PRO A 114 -0.82 -4.77 -15.57
N TRP A 115 -1.44 -4.36 -14.48
CA TRP A 115 -0.85 -4.29 -13.14
C TRP A 115 -0.46 -5.68 -12.60
N GLU A 116 -1.06 -6.76 -13.10
CA GLU A 116 -0.78 -8.13 -12.68
C GLU A 116 0.68 -8.55 -12.90
N GLY A 117 1.37 -7.93 -13.88
CA GLY A 117 2.79 -8.21 -14.19
C GLY A 117 3.77 -7.27 -13.51
N ASN A 118 3.32 -6.42 -12.58
CA ASN A 118 4.21 -5.47 -11.90
C ASN A 118 5.25 -6.14 -11.01
N ASP A 119 5.01 -7.36 -10.54
CA ASP A 119 5.98 -8.16 -9.80
C ASP A 119 7.18 -8.59 -10.66
N GLU A 120 6.94 -8.94 -11.93
CA GLU A 120 8.00 -9.21 -12.91
C GLU A 120 8.85 -7.96 -13.16
N LEU A 121 8.20 -6.81 -13.32
CA LEU A 121 8.89 -5.53 -13.53
C LEU A 121 9.76 -5.14 -12.33
N VAL A 122 9.23 -5.25 -11.11
CA VAL A 122 9.99 -4.97 -9.87
C VAL A 122 11.14 -5.95 -9.72
N SER A 123 10.93 -7.23 -10.01
CA SER A 123 11.98 -8.25 -9.95
C SER A 123 13.10 -7.98 -10.96
N ALA A 124 12.76 -7.57 -12.19
CA ALA A 124 13.72 -7.19 -13.22
C ALA A 124 14.55 -5.96 -12.78
N GLN A 125 13.91 -4.94 -12.20
CA GLN A 125 14.61 -3.76 -11.68
C GLN A 125 15.60 -4.11 -10.57
N ILE A 126 15.23 -5.01 -9.67
CA ILE A 126 16.12 -5.48 -8.59
C ILE A 126 17.30 -6.27 -9.16
N ALA A 127 17.14 -7.02 -10.25
CA ALA A 127 18.23 -7.78 -10.85
C ALA A 127 19.35 -6.90 -11.44
N HIS A 128 19.04 -5.64 -11.75
CA HIS A 128 20.01 -4.66 -12.28
C HIS A 128 20.71 -3.82 -11.21
N LEU A 129 20.31 -3.96 -9.94
CA LEU A 129 20.94 -3.35 -8.76
C LEU A 129 21.84 -4.37 -8.04
#